data_AF-A0AAJ5YYI3-F1
#
_entry.id   AF-A0AAJ5YYI3-F1
#
_cell.length_a   1.000
_cell.length_b   1.000
_cell.length_c   1.000
_cell.angle_alpha   90.00
_cell.angle_beta   90.00
_cell.angle_gamma   90.00
#
_symmetry.space_group_name_H-M   'P 1'
#
loop_
_entity.id
_entity.type
_entity.pdbx_description
1 polymer ?
#
loop_
_entity_poly.entity_id
_entity_poly.type
_entity_poly.pdbx_seq_one_letter_code
_entity_poly.pdbx_strand_id
1 'polypeptide(L)'
;MTSVSSPFTKFEYGPTMDVHAEVSRRKFATEEGDHLTLLNVYNAFVDPRVGQHSSKWAAKHALSYASLRRACAIRAQLAKYVTIHWSLPLHSSNDSVLIRKCLVAGLFKNAAQRMDDGRYESVHHHASLYAHPSSVLFTRAAAERWVIYQEVTQTTKPMMHDITVIDQSWLTELAPHYYQIQRSAKRF
;
A
#
# COMPACT_ATOMS: atom_id res chain seq x y z
N MET A 1 1.60 -1.93 8.90
CA MET A 1 2.22 -0.66 8.44
C MET A 1 1.17 0.37 8.06
N THR A 2 0.07 -0.02 7.41
CA THR A 2 -1.03 0.89 7.04
C THR A 2 -1.86 1.41 8.22
N SER A 3 -1.76 0.80 9.41
CA SER A 3 -2.46 1.26 10.63
C SER A 3 -1.74 2.38 11.40
N VAL A 4 -0.62 2.90 10.87
CA VAL A 4 0.16 3.98 11.48
C VAL A 4 0.41 5.06 10.44
N SER A 5 0.78 6.26 10.88
CA SER A 5 1.26 7.29 9.96
C SER A 5 2.43 6.77 9.12
N SER A 6 2.52 7.22 7.87
CA SER A 6 3.57 6.82 6.94
C SER A 6 4.95 6.83 7.63
N PRO A 7 5.73 5.74 7.53
CA PRO A 7 7.04 5.66 8.16
C PRO A 7 8.06 6.55 7.47
N PHE A 8 7.81 7.00 6.24
CA PHE A 8 8.69 7.95 5.56
C PHE A 8 8.51 9.32 6.20
N THR A 9 9.60 9.93 6.67
CA THR A 9 9.54 11.29 7.21
C THR A 9 8.99 12.23 6.13
N LYS A 10 7.96 13.00 6.49
CA LYS A 10 7.23 13.85 5.54
C LYS A 10 8.19 14.77 4.81
N PHE A 11 8.03 14.84 3.49
CA PHE A 11 8.34 16.05 2.73
C PHE A 11 7.43 17.14 3.29
N GLU A 12 7.91 17.94 4.25
CA GLU A 12 7.27 19.22 4.47
C GLU A 12 7.33 19.97 3.15
N TYR A 13 6.20 20.55 2.73
CA TYR A 13 6.08 21.38 1.53
C TYR A 13 6.94 22.63 1.68
N GLY A 14 8.26 22.46 1.55
CA GLY A 14 9.29 23.45 1.41
C GLY A 14 10.08 23.20 0.12
N PRO A 15 10.80 24.19 -0.41
CA PRO A 15 11.30 24.18 -1.79
C PRO A 15 12.45 23.20 -2.06
N THR A 16 12.91 22.45 -1.06
CA THR A 16 14.00 21.49 -1.20
C THR A 16 13.48 20.08 -0.91
N MET A 17 13.25 19.34 -1.98
CA MET A 17 13.07 17.89 -1.93
C MET A 17 14.27 17.30 -1.19
N ASP A 18 14.07 16.64 -0.05
CA ASP A 18 15.15 15.95 0.65
C ASP A 18 15.61 14.78 -0.23
N VAL A 19 16.65 15.03 -1.01
CA VAL A 19 17.26 14.07 -1.93
C VAL A 19 17.71 12.83 -1.16
N HIS A 20 18.15 12.98 0.08
CA HIS A 20 18.57 11.85 0.92
C HIS A 20 17.38 10.98 1.33
N ALA A 21 16.24 11.60 1.68
CA ALA A 21 15.01 10.87 1.99
C ALA A 21 14.47 10.12 0.77
N GLU A 22 14.47 10.74 -0.41
CA GLU A 22 14.01 10.09 -1.65
C GLU A 22 14.93 8.95 -2.08
N VAL A 23 16.26 9.14 -2.01
CA VAL A 23 17.24 8.06 -2.27
C VAL A 23 17.07 6.92 -1.29
N SER A 24 16.81 7.21 0.00
CA SER A 24 16.58 6.19 1.01
C SER A 24 15.28 5.43 0.76
N ARG A 25 14.20 6.11 0.37
CA ARG A 25 12.92 5.50 0.00
C ARG A 25 13.07 4.55 -1.19
N ARG A 26 13.80 4.95 -2.24
CA ARG A 26 14.04 4.15 -3.44
C ARG A 26 14.69 2.80 -3.15
N LYS A 27 15.47 2.67 -2.07
CA LYS A 27 16.09 1.38 -1.67
C LYS A 27 15.07 0.33 -1.24
N PHE A 28 13.89 0.76 -0.80
CA PHE A 28 12.81 -0.15 -0.37
C PHE A 28 11.69 -0.24 -1.40
N ALA A 29 11.66 0.67 -2.37
CA ALA A 29 10.61 0.78 -3.37
C ALA A 29 10.52 -0.50 -4.21
N THR A 30 9.29 -0.93 -4.43
CA THR A 30 8.95 -2.06 -5.31
C THR A 30 8.13 -1.57 -6.48
N GLU A 31 8.22 -2.27 -7.61
CA GLU A 31 7.46 -1.92 -8.81
C GLU A 31 5.98 -2.23 -8.64
N GLU A 32 5.68 -3.25 -7.84
CA GLU A 32 4.33 -3.72 -7.56
C GLU A 32 3.51 -2.72 -6.73
N GLY A 33 4.15 -1.90 -5.89
CA GLY A 33 3.48 -0.77 -5.23
C GLY A 33 3.94 -0.42 -3.83
N ASP A 34 3.19 0.48 -3.21
CA ASP A 34 3.51 1.07 -1.90
C ASP A 34 3.33 0.07 -0.76
N HIS A 35 2.33 -0.83 -0.80
CA HIS A 35 2.12 -1.81 0.27
C HIS A 35 3.32 -2.75 0.44
N LEU A 36 3.90 -3.22 -0.68
CA LEU A 36 5.09 -4.06 -0.65
C LEU A 36 6.33 -3.24 -0.26
N THR A 37 6.40 -1.98 -0.68
CA THR A 37 7.43 -1.05 -0.22
C THR A 37 7.40 -0.88 1.31
N LEU A 38 6.22 -0.71 1.90
CA LEU A 38 6.03 -0.64 3.35
C LEU A 38 6.39 -1.95 4.06
N LEU A 39 6.09 -3.09 3.44
CA LEU A 39 6.48 -4.41 3.94
C LEU A 39 8.01 -4.57 3.96
N ASN A 40 8.70 -4.14 2.91
CA ASN A 40 10.16 -4.16 2.84
C ASN A 40 10.79 -3.29 3.93
N VAL A 41 10.26 -2.08 4.16
CA VAL A 41 10.70 -1.21 5.25
C VAL A 41 10.53 -1.90 6.61
N TYR A 42 9.37 -2.51 6.85
CA TYR A 42 9.10 -3.22 8.10
C TYR A 42 10.05 -4.40 8.30
N ASN A 43 10.21 -5.25 7.28
CA ASN A 43 11.08 -6.42 7.34
C ASN A 43 12.54 -6.02 7.59
N ALA A 44 13.04 -5.01 6.87
CA ALA A 44 14.40 -4.50 7.09
C ALA A 44 14.59 -3.92 8.49
N PHE A 45 13.60 -3.23 9.05
CA PHE A 45 13.66 -2.67 10.40
C PHE A 45 13.74 -3.75 11.48
N VAL A 46 12.97 -4.84 11.36
CA VAL A 46 12.91 -5.91 12.37
C VAL A 46 14.01 -6.95 12.20
N ASP A 47 14.65 -7.03 11.03
CA ASP A 47 15.71 -8.00 10.76
C ASP A 47 16.90 -7.78 11.74
N PRO A 48 17.29 -8.82 12.52
CA PRO A 48 18.41 -8.76 13.46
C PRO A 48 19.78 -8.48 12.82
N ARG A 49 19.93 -8.63 11.51
CA ARG A 49 21.18 -8.39 10.78
C ARG A 49 21.21 -7.00 10.11
N VAL A 50 20.06 -6.35 9.97
CA VAL A 50 19.92 -5.10 9.22
C VAL A 50 19.50 -3.95 10.14
N GLY A 51 18.23 -3.94 10.56
CA GLY A 51 17.65 -2.82 11.29
C GLY A 51 17.71 -2.96 12.81
N GLN A 52 17.61 -4.19 13.34
CA GLN A 52 17.68 -4.49 14.77
C GLN A 52 16.75 -3.62 15.65
N HIS A 53 15.60 -3.20 15.13
CA HIS A 53 14.73 -2.23 15.78
C HIS A 53 15.43 -0.93 16.20
N SER A 54 16.50 -0.53 15.51
CA SER A 54 17.36 0.58 15.91
C SER A 54 16.81 1.94 15.49
N SER A 55 16.76 2.87 16.45
CA SER A 55 16.45 4.28 16.17
C SER A 55 17.51 4.93 15.25
N LYS A 56 18.80 4.57 15.43
CA LYS A 56 19.89 5.06 14.56
C LYS A 56 19.71 4.59 13.12
N TRP A 57 19.27 3.35 12.93
CA TRP A 57 18.97 2.82 11.60
C TRP A 57 17.79 3.56 10.96
N ALA A 58 16.70 3.76 11.70
CA ALA A 58 15.54 4.50 11.20
C ALA A 58 15.93 5.93 10.77
N ALA A 59 16.69 6.65 11.60
CA ALA A 59 17.19 7.98 11.27
C ALA A 59 18.07 7.99 10.01
N LYS A 60 19.01 7.03 9.89
CA LYS A 60 19.89 6.89 8.72
C LYS A 60 19.11 6.73 7.41
N HIS A 61 17.96 6.05 7.46
CA HIS A 61 17.10 5.76 6.31
C HIS A 61 15.96 6.77 6.13
N ALA A 62 15.95 7.90 6.85
CA ALA A 62 14.87 8.90 6.81
C ALA A 62 13.49 8.30 7.14
N LEU A 63 13.46 7.46 8.17
CA LEU A 63 12.25 6.78 8.66
C LEU A 63 11.88 7.24 10.07
N SER A 64 10.58 7.39 10.31
CA SER A 64 10.00 7.65 11.62
C SER A 64 10.12 6.40 12.51
N TYR A 65 11.07 6.44 13.44
CA TYR A 65 11.22 5.39 14.46
C TYR A 65 9.94 5.19 15.28
N ALA A 66 9.23 6.28 15.61
CA ALA A 66 7.98 6.22 16.36
C ALA A 66 6.89 5.45 15.60
N SER A 67 6.74 5.71 14.30
CA SER A 67 5.78 5.01 13.44
C SER A 67 6.13 3.51 13.33
N LEU A 68 7.42 3.19 13.12
CA LEU A 68 7.90 1.81 13.03
C LEU A 68 7.69 1.01 14.32
N ARG A 69 8.00 1.62 15.48
CA ARG A 69 7.76 1.01 16.80
C ARG A 69 6.28 0.76 17.04
N ARG A 70 5.42 1.73 16.70
CA ARG A 70 3.97 1.58 16.81
C ARG A 70 3.46 0.45 15.91
N ALA A 71 3.97 0.34 14.68
CA ALA A 71 3.61 -0.75 13.78
C ALA A 71 4.03 -2.13 14.34
N CYS A 72 5.20 -2.24 14.97
CA CYS A 72 5.63 -3.47 15.64
C CYS A 72 4.68 -3.87 16.77
N ALA A 73 4.28 -2.91 17.61
CA ALA A 73 3.36 -3.16 18.71
C ALA A 73 1.98 -3.62 18.22
N ILE A 74 1.41 -2.95 17.21
CA ILE A 74 0.12 -3.32 16.60
C ILE A 74 0.20 -4.71 15.97
N ARG A 75 1.27 -5.03 15.23
CA ARG A 75 1.44 -6.36 14.64
C ARG A 75 1.52 -7.45 15.72
N ALA A 76 2.26 -7.21 16.80
CA ALA A 76 2.36 -8.17 17.90
C ALA A 76 0.99 -8.41 18.56
N GLN A 77 0.21 -7.35 18.76
CA GLN A 77 -1.15 -7.45 19.29
C GLN A 77 -2.07 -8.24 18.34
N LEU A 78 -2.06 -7.95 17.04
CA LEU A 78 -2.86 -8.66 16.04
C LEU A 78 -2.46 -10.14 15.94
N ALA A 79 -1.16 -10.43 15.91
CA ALA A 79 -0.66 -11.81 15.87
C ALA A 79 -1.12 -12.62 17.09
N LYS A 80 -1.03 -12.03 18.29
CA LYS A 80 -1.54 -12.62 19.52
C LYS A 80 -3.05 -12.86 19.44
N TYR A 81 -3.81 -11.89 18.93
CA TYR A 81 -5.26 -12.01 18.86
C TYR A 81 -5.71 -13.11 17.88
N VAL A 82 -5.13 -13.13 16.68
CA VAL A 82 -5.42 -14.12 15.62
C VAL A 82 -5.09 -15.54 16.08
N THR A 83 -3.95 -15.74 16.74
CA THR A 83 -3.51 -17.07 17.19
C THR A 83 -4.29 -17.55 18.42
N ILE A 84 -4.55 -16.69 19.39
CA ILE A 84 -5.21 -17.10 20.64
C ILE A 84 -6.73 -17.17 20.49
N HIS A 85 -7.37 -16.15 19.91
CA HIS A 85 -8.83 -16.08 19.87
C HIS A 85 -9.43 -16.81 18.66
N TRP A 86 -8.76 -16.78 17.52
CA TRP A 86 -9.27 -17.44 16.30
C TRP A 86 -8.58 -18.76 15.98
N SER A 87 -7.54 -19.13 16.75
CA SER A 87 -6.77 -20.37 16.54
C SER A 87 -6.26 -20.51 15.10
N LEU A 88 -5.98 -19.38 14.43
CA LEU A 88 -5.49 -19.39 13.06
C LEU A 88 -3.94 -19.47 13.06
N PRO A 89 -3.35 -20.39 12.30
CA PRO A 89 -1.90 -20.47 12.19
C PRO A 89 -1.35 -19.26 11.43
N LEU A 90 -0.19 -18.78 11.86
CA LEU A 90 0.53 -17.74 11.14
C LEU A 90 1.42 -18.37 10.08
N HIS A 91 1.15 -18.07 8.81
CA HIS A 91 2.02 -18.43 7.70
C HIS A 91 2.65 -17.17 7.11
N SER A 92 3.92 -17.28 6.70
CA SER A 92 4.63 -16.23 5.98
C SER A 92 4.86 -16.65 4.54
N SER A 93 4.78 -15.69 3.63
CA SER A 93 5.14 -15.86 2.23
C SER A 93 5.86 -14.61 1.76
N ASN A 94 6.84 -14.79 0.88
CA ASN A 94 7.53 -13.71 0.17
C ASN A 94 7.02 -13.56 -1.27
N ASP A 95 5.99 -14.32 -1.65
CA ASP A 95 5.38 -14.24 -2.97
C ASP A 95 4.54 -12.95 -3.08
N SER A 96 4.99 -12.04 -3.95
CA SER A 96 4.34 -10.76 -4.18
C SER A 96 2.93 -10.92 -4.73
N VAL A 97 2.62 -11.99 -5.47
CA VAL A 97 1.29 -12.26 -6.01
C VAL A 97 0.34 -12.65 -4.89
N LEU A 98 0.73 -13.56 -4.00
CA LEU A 98 -0.10 -13.97 -2.87
C LEU A 98 -0.41 -12.81 -1.92
N ILE A 99 0.59 -11.97 -1.64
CA ILE A 99 0.40 -10.78 -0.80
C ILE A 99 -0.59 -9.81 -1.45
N ARG A 100 -0.45 -9.56 -2.76
CA ARG A 100 -1.37 -8.68 -3.48
C ARG A 100 -2.79 -9.24 -3.57
N LYS A 101 -2.96 -10.54 -3.79
CA LYS A 101 -4.27 -11.21 -3.71
C LYS A 101 -4.89 -11.04 -2.33
N CYS A 102 -4.11 -11.17 -1.25
CA CYS A 102 -4.59 -10.90 0.11
C CYS A 102 -5.09 -9.45 0.27
N LEU A 103 -4.35 -8.48 -0.26
CA LEU A 103 -4.77 -7.08 -0.25
C LEU A 103 -6.07 -6.89 -1.05
N VAL A 104 -6.19 -7.49 -2.24
CA VAL A 104 -7.43 -7.46 -3.04
C VAL A 104 -8.60 -8.03 -2.25
N ALA A 105 -8.45 -9.16 -1.57
CA ALA A 105 -9.53 -9.75 -0.78
C ALA A 105 -10.04 -8.83 0.35
N GLY A 106 -9.16 -7.99 0.93
CA GLY A 106 -9.54 -7.03 1.97
C GLY A 106 -9.99 -5.66 1.45
N LEU A 107 -9.43 -5.21 0.33
CA LEU A 107 -9.59 -3.87 -0.24
C LEU A 107 -10.34 -3.88 -1.58
N PHE A 108 -11.10 -4.93 -1.86
CA PHE A 108 -11.76 -5.12 -3.16
C PHE A 108 -12.65 -3.96 -3.59
N LYS A 109 -13.21 -3.17 -2.66
CA LYS A 109 -14.00 -1.96 -2.99
C LYS A 109 -13.14 -0.77 -3.41
N ASN A 110 -11.88 -0.74 -2.97
CA ASN A 110 -10.91 0.32 -3.24
C ASN A 110 -10.07 -0.04 -4.47
N ALA A 111 -10.72 -0.44 -5.55
CA ALA A 111 -10.08 -0.69 -6.83
C ALA A 111 -10.25 0.52 -7.75
N ALA A 112 -9.25 0.78 -8.58
CA ALA A 112 -9.31 1.79 -9.63
C ALA A 112 -8.67 1.31 -10.92
N GLN A 113 -9.21 1.77 -12.05
CA GLN A 113 -8.68 1.52 -13.38
C GLN A 113 -8.02 2.80 -13.91
N ARG A 114 -6.87 2.66 -14.56
CA ARG A 114 -6.22 3.77 -15.24
C ARG A 114 -6.91 4.06 -16.57
N MET A 115 -7.14 5.35 -16.81
CA MET A 115 -7.77 5.88 -18.03
C MET A 115 -6.70 6.42 -18.99
N ASP A 116 -7.08 6.62 -20.26
CA ASP A 116 -6.17 7.08 -21.32
C ASP A 116 -5.63 8.50 -21.08
N ASP A 117 -6.39 9.34 -20.37
CA ASP A 117 -5.97 10.68 -19.95
C ASP A 117 -5.00 10.68 -18.75
N GLY A 118 -4.64 9.50 -18.25
CA GLY A 118 -3.71 9.30 -17.15
C GLY A 118 -4.32 9.39 -15.75
N ARG A 119 -5.61 9.73 -15.61
CA ARG A 119 -6.32 9.64 -14.32
C ARG A 119 -6.67 8.20 -14.00
N TYR A 120 -7.05 7.96 -12.75
CA TYR A 120 -7.67 6.71 -12.34
C TYR A 120 -9.16 6.91 -12.14
N GLU A 121 -9.96 5.92 -12.51
CA GLU A 121 -11.39 5.87 -12.22
C GLU A 121 -11.66 4.80 -11.17
N SER A 122 -12.28 5.18 -10.05
CA SER A 122 -12.71 4.23 -9.02
C SER A 122 -13.76 3.28 -9.59
N VAL A 123 -13.57 1.98 -9.40
CA VAL A 123 -14.51 0.97 -9.92
C VAL A 123 -15.85 1.03 -9.19
N HIS A 124 -15.84 1.39 -7.90
CA HIS A 124 -17.08 1.45 -7.12
C HIS A 124 -17.91 2.70 -7.43
N HIS A 125 -17.27 3.86 -7.44
CA HIS A 125 -17.96 5.15 -7.44
C HIS A 125 -17.87 5.89 -8.78
N HIS A 126 -17.12 5.37 -9.76
CA HIS A 126 -16.82 6.06 -11.01
C HIS A 126 -16.21 7.46 -10.78
N ALA A 127 -15.52 7.63 -9.65
CA ALA A 127 -14.90 8.88 -9.26
C ALA A 127 -13.51 9.00 -9.90
N SER A 128 -13.16 10.22 -10.33
CA SER A 128 -11.82 10.54 -10.82
C SER A 128 -10.84 10.69 -9.67
N LEU A 129 -9.79 9.89 -9.70
CA LEU A 129 -8.76 9.78 -8.68
C LEU A 129 -7.37 9.98 -9.31
N TYR A 130 -6.41 10.41 -8.51
CA TYR A 130 -5.03 10.63 -8.92
C TYR A 130 -4.07 9.92 -7.96
N ALA A 131 -2.93 9.45 -8.46
CA ALA A 131 -1.90 8.94 -7.56
C ALA A 131 -1.31 10.08 -6.73
N HIS A 132 -1.20 9.91 -5.41
CA HIS A 132 -0.52 10.89 -4.56
C HIS A 132 0.98 10.94 -4.89
N PRO A 133 1.65 12.12 -4.87
CA PRO A 133 3.08 12.26 -5.21
C PRO A 133 4.04 11.39 -4.39
N SER A 134 3.64 10.97 -3.19
CA SER A 134 4.45 10.07 -2.36
C SER A 134 4.45 8.61 -2.83
N SER A 135 3.52 8.23 -3.71
CA SER A 135 3.41 6.86 -4.21
C SER A 135 4.54 6.53 -5.18
N VAL A 136 5.05 5.30 -5.12
CA VAL A 136 5.99 4.78 -6.14
C VAL A 136 5.35 4.75 -7.54
N LEU A 137 4.03 4.69 -7.62
CA LEU A 137 3.28 4.67 -8.87
C LEU A 137 2.99 6.06 -9.43
N PHE A 138 3.31 7.15 -8.72
CA PHE A 138 3.12 8.51 -9.24
C PHE A 138 3.95 8.75 -10.51
N THR A 139 5.23 8.36 -10.51
CA THR A 139 6.13 8.52 -11.66
C THR A 139 6.11 7.31 -12.60
N ARG A 140 5.65 6.15 -12.12
CA ARG A 140 5.66 4.88 -12.86
C ARG A 140 4.29 4.45 -13.38
N ALA A 141 3.27 5.32 -13.26
CA ALA A 141 1.89 5.02 -13.63
C ALA A 141 1.74 4.47 -15.05
N ALA A 142 2.65 4.84 -15.98
CA ALA A 142 2.58 4.59 -17.42
C ALA A 142 2.26 3.15 -17.85
N ALA A 143 2.69 2.13 -17.11
CA ALA A 143 2.53 0.72 -17.50
C ALA A 143 1.27 0.03 -16.95
N GLU A 144 0.72 0.51 -15.82
CA GLU A 144 -0.17 -0.32 -15.00
C GLU A 144 -1.62 0.13 -15.07
N ARG A 145 -2.51 -0.80 -15.44
CA ARG A 145 -3.93 -0.49 -15.73
C ARG A 145 -4.85 -0.63 -14.53
N TRP A 146 -4.54 -1.50 -13.58
CA TRP A 146 -5.43 -1.83 -12.47
C TRP A 146 -4.68 -1.75 -11.15
N VAL A 147 -5.29 -1.04 -10.20
CA VAL A 147 -4.69 -0.81 -8.89
C VAL A 147 -5.72 -0.98 -7.79
N ILE A 148 -5.22 -1.26 -6.59
CA ILE A 148 -5.92 -1.06 -5.33
C ILE A 148 -5.26 0.07 -4.55
N TYR A 149 -6.02 0.72 -3.68
CA TYR A 149 -5.53 1.79 -2.81
C TYR A 149 -6.04 1.63 -1.38
N GLN A 150 -5.28 2.14 -0.41
CA GLN A 150 -5.67 2.08 0.99
C GLN A 150 -6.69 3.16 1.33
N GLU A 151 -6.43 4.40 0.92
CA GLU A 151 -7.25 5.56 1.26
C GLU A 151 -7.22 6.64 0.18
N VAL A 152 -8.14 7.59 0.26
CA VAL A 152 -8.23 8.75 -0.63
C VAL A 152 -8.28 10.02 0.21
N THR A 153 -7.34 10.93 -0.02
CA THR A 153 -7.40 12.28 0.55
C THR A 153 -8.31 13.14 -0.33
N GLN A 154 -9.41 13.63 0.24
CA GLN A 154 -10.31 14.54 -0.46
C GLN A 154 -9.70 15.94 -0.53
N THR A 155 -9.35 16.36 -1.75
CA THR A 155 -8.92 17.72 -2.08
C THR A 155 -9.63 18.16 -3.36
N THR A 156 -9.23 19.27 -3.96
CA THR A 156 -9.69 19.67 -5.31
C THR A 156 -9.40 18.59 -6.37
N LYS A 157 -8.34 17.79 -6.19
CA LYS A 157 -8.05 16.58 -6.98
C LYS A 157 -7.91 15.40 -6.01
N PRO A 158 -8.94 14.54 -5.85
CA PRO A 158 -8.88 13.43 -4.91
C PRO A 158 -7.66 12.53 -5.17
N MET A 159 -6.83 12.32 -4.15
CA MET A 159 -5.55 11.60 -4.30
C MET A 159 -5.57 10.27 -3.55
N MET A 160 -5.20 9.20 -4.23
CA MET A 160 -5.04 7.86 -3.67
C MET A 160 -3.70 7.73 -2.97
N HIS A 161 -3.72 7.10 -1.81
CA HIS A 161 -2.53 6.75 -1.03
C HIS A 161 -2.37 5.24 -0.91
N ASP A 162 -1.12 4.82 -0.73
CA ASP A 162 -0.67 3.44 -0.65
C ASP A 162 -1.26 2.58 -1.78
N ILE A 163 -0.73 2.77 -2.99
CA ILE A 163 -1.29 2.19 -4.21
C ILE A 163 -0.53 0.92 -4.56
N THR A 164 -1.22 -0.11 -5.04
CA THR A 164 -0.60 -1.37 -5.47
C THR A 164 -1.25 -1.91 -6.71
N VAL A 165 -0.41 -2.34 -7.65
CA VAL A 165 -0.80 -2.92 -8.93
C VAL A 165 -1.41 -4.29 -8.72
N ILE A 166 -2.51 -4.55 -9.41
CA ILE A 166 -3.22 -5.83 -9.36
C ILE A 166 -3.62 -6.31 -10.75
N ASP A 167 -3.88 -7.60 -10.88
CA ASP A 167 -4.60 -8.13 -12.04
C ASP A 167 -6.11 -7.93 -11.85
N GLN A 168 -6.81 -7.49 -12.89
CA GLN A 168 -8.26 -7.30 -12.87
C GLN A 168 -9.00 -8.61 -12.54
N SER A 169 -8.50 -9.75 -13.03
CA SER A 169 -9.11 -11.07 -12.80
C SER A 169 -9.23 -11.41 -11.32
N TRP A 170 -8.31 -10.92 -10.49
CA TRP A 170 -8.31 -11.17 -9.04
C TRP A 170 -9.52 -10.53 -8.34
N LEU A 171 -10.04 -9.41 -8.86
CA LEU A 171 -11.25 -8.77 -8.31
C LEU A 171 -12.46 -9.70 -8.46
N THR A 172 -12.63 -10.29 -9.63
CA THR A 172 -13.73 -11.25 -9.88
C THR A 172 -13.51 -12.60 -9.21
N GLU A 173 -12.25 -13.04 -9.07
CA GLU A 173 -11.87 -14.29 -8.40
C GLU A 173 -12.13 -14.21 -6.89
N LEU A 174 -11.70 -13.13 -6.24
CA LEU A 174 -11.66 -13.01 -4.78
C LEU A 174 -12.90 -12.31 -4.20
N ALA A 175 -13.58 -11.48 -4.99
CA ALA A 175 -14.82 -10.81 -4.59
C ALA A 175 -15.94 -10.95 -5.65
N PRO A 176 -16.31 -12.20 -6.04
CA PRO A 176 -17.32 -12.43 -7.08
C PRO A 176 -18.68 -11.85 -6.71
N HIS A 177 -19.06 -11.93 -5.44
CA HIS A 177 -20.30 -11.38 -4.89
C HIS A 177 -20.44 -9.87 -5.12
N TYR A 178 -19.34 -9.14 -5.26
CA TYR A 178 -19.36 -7.71 -5.50
C TYR A 178 -19.29 -7.39 -6.99
N TYR A 179 -18.37 -8.03 -7.71
CA TYR A 179 -18.07 -7.68 -9.11
C TYR A 179 -18.97 -8.35 -10.16
N GLN A 180 -19.54 -9.52 -9.87
CA GLN A 180 -20.46 -10.18 -10.81
C GLN A 180 -21.85 -9.53 -10.79
N ILE A 181 -22.33 -9.11 -9.62
CA ILE A 181 -23.61 -8.40 -9.49
C ILE A 181 -23.61 -7.09 -10.29
N GLN A 182 -22.50 -6.33 -10.25
CA GLN A 182 -22.38 -5.09 -11.01
C GLN A 182 -22.34 -5.30 -12.53
N ARG A 183 -21.75 -6.41 -13.02
CA ARG A 183 -21.78 -6.74 -14.45
C ARG A 183 -23.20 -7.02 -14.95
N SER A 184 -24.01 -7.70 -14.14
CA SER A 184 -25.41 -7.98 -14.47
C SER A 184 -26.27 -6.71 -14.45
N ALA A 185 -25.97 -5.74 -13.58
CA ALA A 185 -26.70 -4.47 -13.49
C ALA A 185 -26.44 -3.52 -14.68
N LYS A 186 -25.30 -3.63 -15.37
CA LYS A 186 -24.94 -2.82 -16.55
C LYS A 186 -25.52 -3.34 -17.88
N ARG A 187 -26.44 -4.32 -17.86
CA ARG A 187 -26.99 -5.00 -19.04
C ARG A 187 -28.45 -4.64 -19.38
N PHE A 188 -28.99 -3.54 -18.88
CA PHE A 188 -30.32 -3.03 -19.22
C PHE A 188 -30.28 -1.60 -19.72
#